data_AF-M3WFZ8-F1
#
_entry.id   AF-M3WFZ8-F1
#
_cell.length_a   1.000
_cell.length_b   1.000
_cell.length_c   1.000
_cell.angle_alpha   90.00
_cell.angle_beta   90.00
_cell.angle_gamma   90.00
#
_symmetry.space_group_name_H-M   'P 1'
#
loop_
_entity.id
_entity.type
_entity.pdbx_description
1 polymer ?
#
loop_
_entity_poly.entity_id
_entity_poly.type
_entity_poly.pdbx_seq_one_letter_code
_entity_poly.pdbx_strand_id
1 'polypeptide(L)'
;MRTALVYHEDMTAARLLWEDPECEIERPERLTAALERLRQWGLEQRCLQLAAREASEAELGLVHRVPSTVPGWPWGLRCSWWMPCRGLCTTGSPW
;
A
#
# COMPACT_ATOMS: atom_id res chain seq x y z
N MET A 1 28.70 5.35 8.84
CA MET A 1 27.36 4.74 8.82
C MET A 1 26.36 5.85 8.49
N ARG A 2 25.46 5.67 7.51
CA ARG A 2 24.42 6.65 7.13
C ARG A 2 23.04 6.04 7.32
N THR A 3 22.05 6.86 7.62
CA THR A 3 20.64 6.46 7.67
C THR A 3 20.05 6.50 6.26
N ALA A 4 19.36 5.45 5.84
CA ALA A 4 18.65 5.43 4.57
C ALA A 4 17.28 6.10 4.71
N LEU A 5 16.86 6.82 3.66
CA LEU A 5 15.49 7.33 3.50
C LEU A 5 14.94 6.79 2.19
N VAL A 6 13.72 6.24 2.23
CA VAL A 6 12.98 5.76 1.07
C VAL A 6 11.69 6.57 1.00
N TYR A 7 11.44 7.18 -0.15
CA TYR A 7 10.21 7.91 -0.47
C TYR A 7 9.98 7.86 -1.98
N HIS A 8 8.72 7.92 -2.39
CA HIS A 8 8.27 7.99 -3.78
C HIS A 8 6.93 8.73 -3.81
N GLU A 9 6.76 9.65 -4.74
CA GLU A 9 5.55 10.46 -4.89
C GLU A 9 4.28 9.63 -5.08
N ASP A 10 4.36 8.52 -5.81
CA ASP A 10 3.21 7.62 -6.04
C ASP A 10 2.60 7.05 -4.75
N MET A 11 3.37 6.97 -3.65
CA MET A 11 2.82 6.58 -2.34
C MET A 11 1.79 7.58 -1.78
N THR A 12 1.68 8.77 -2.38
CA THR A 12 0.70 9.81 -2.02
C THR A 12 -0.51 9.83 -2.96
N ALA A 13 -0.57 8.95 -3.96
CA ALA A 13 -1.68 8.91 -4.92
C ALA A 13 -2.95 8.24 -4.36
N ALA A 14 -2.80 7.35 -3.36
CA ALA A 14 -3.93 6.65 -2.74
C ALA A 14 -4.78 7.63 -1.93
N ARG A 15 -6.09 7.67 -2.23
CA ARG A 15 -7.06 8.50 -1.51
C ARG A 15 -8.39 7.78 -1.40
N LEU A 16 -9.11 8.04 -0.32
CA LEU A 16 -10.48 7.59 -0.14
C LEU A 16 -11.39 8.21 -1.21
N LEU A 17 -12.20 7.39 -1.88
CA LEU A 17 -13.07 7.81 -2.99
C LEU A 17 -14.56 7.86 -2.61
N TRP A 18 -14.89 7.64 -1.35
CA TRP A 18 -16.26 7.62 -0.81
C TRP A 18 -16.26 8.13 0.63
N GLU A 19 -17.44 8.38 1.19
CA GLU A 19 -17.57 8.82 2.58
C GLU A 19 -17.44 7.60 3.51
N ASP A 20 -16.39 7.59 4.32
CA ASP A 20 -16.14 6.60 5.37
C ASP A 20 -15.39 7.28 6.52
N PRO A 21 -16.08 7.61 7.64
CA PRO A 21 -15.48 8.32 8.77
C PRO A 21 -14.31 7.58 9.43
N GLU A 22 -14.28 6.23 9.35
CA GLU A 22 -13.19 5.43 9.92
C GLU A 22 -11.94 5.51 9.05
N CYS A 23 -12.13 5.49 7.72
CA CYS A 23 -11.02 5.57 6.77
C CYS A 23 -10.55 6.99 6.49
N GLU A 24 -11.34 8.03 6.79
CA GLU A 24 -11.05 9.44 6.49
C GLU A 24 -9.71 9.93 7.09
N ILE A 25 -9.24 9.30 8.16
CA ILE A 25 -7.96 9.63 8.80
C ILE A 25 -6.74 9.15 7.98
N GLU A 26 -6.91 8.18 7.08
CA GLU A 26 -5.86 7.64 6.21
C GLU A 26 -5.82 8.49 4.93
N ARG A 27 -4.89 9.45 4.89
CA ARG A 27 -4.77 10.39 3.79
C ARG A 27 -3.32 10.58 3.34
N PRO A 28 -3.08 10.99 2.08
CA PRO A 28 -1.75 11.30 1.56
C PRO A 28 -0.92 12.22 2.46
N GLU A 29 -1.58 13.13 3.17
CA GLU A 29 -0.95 14.10 4.06
C GLU A 29 -0.17 13.44 5.20
N ARG A 30 -0.49 12.20 5.58
CA ARG A 30 0.29 11.44 6.56
C ARG A 30 1.75 11.30 6.14
N LEU A 31 1.99 11.02 4.86
CA LEU A 31 3.33 10.84 4.33
C LEU A 31 4.00 12.18 4.01
N THR A 32 3.27 13.10 3.37
CA THR A 32 3.85 14.40 2.98
C THR A 32 4.21 15.24 4.21
N ALA A 33 3.37 15.29 5.25
CA ALA A 33 3.67 16.03 6.47
C ALA A 33 4.92 15.49 7.19
N ALA A 34 5.11 14.16 7.19
CA ALA A 34 6.31 13.55 7.76
C ALA A 34 7.57 13.95 6.97
N LEU A 35 7.52 13.88 5.64
CA LEU A 35 8.64 14.26 4.77
C LEU A 35 8.97 15.76 4.87
N GLU A 36 7.96 16.63 4.89
CA GLU A 36 8.13 18.07 5.09
C GLU A 36 8.78 18.38 6.44
N ARG A 37 8.41 17.64 7.49
CA ARG A 37 9.06 17.79 8.80
C ARG A 37 10.52 17.36 8.73
N LEU A 38 10.87 16.27 8.04
CA LEU A 38 12.27 15.89 7.85
C LEU A 38 13.05 16.99 7.10
N ARG A 39 12.43 17.62 6.10
CA ARG A 39 13.00 18.75 5.33
C ARG A 39 13.26 19.98 6.18
N GLN A 40 12.26 20.41 6.94
CA GLN A 40 12.34 21.60 7.80
C GLN A 40 13.50 21.52 8.80
N TRP A 41 13.82 20.31 9.27
CA TRP A 41 14.87 20.07 10.25
C TRP A 41 16.21 19.69 9.62
N GLY A 42 16.33 19.75 8.30
CA GLY A 42 17.57 19.41 7.60
C GLY A 42 17.96 17.92 7.67
N LEU A 43 17.00 17.04 7.99
CA LEU A 43 17.26 15.61 8.20
C LEU A 43 17.31 14.84 6.88
N GLU A 44 16.50 15.21 5.90
CA GLU A 44 16.47 14.57 4.58
C GLU A 44 17.86 14.61 3.90
N GLN A 45 18.56 15.74 4.00
CA GLN A 45 19.87 15.98 3.38
C GLN A 45 20.99 15.13 4.02
N ARG A 46 20.78 14.68 5.26
CA ARG A 46 21.74 13.83 5.98
C ARG A 46 21.59 12.36 5.60
N CYS A 47 20.41 11.96 5.13
CA CYS A 47 20.09 10.59 4.76
C CYS A 47 20.67 10.19 3.38
N LEU A 48 20.94 8.89 3.22
CA LEU A 48 21.15 8.28 1.91
C LEU A 48 19.78 8.02 1.28
N GLN A 49 19.46 8.70 0.18
CA GLN A 49 18.23 8.47 -0.56
C GLN A 49 18.32 7.14 -1.31
N LEU A 50 17.32 6.29 -1.12
CA LEU A 50 17.17 5.03 -1.83
C LEU A 50 15.88 5.05 -2.64
N ALA A 51 15.94 4.52 -3.86
CA ALA A 51 14.77 4.42 -4.72
C ALA A 51 13.77 3.39 -4.17
N ALA A 52 12.49 3.73 -4.21
CA ALA A 52 11.44 2.75 -4.03
C ALA A 52 11.38 1.80 -5.23
N ARG A 53 10.83 0.60 -5.00
CA ARG A 53 10.50 -0.37 -6.03
C ARG A 53 9.22 -1.09 -5.66
N GLU A 54 8.57 -1.68 -6.66
CA GLU A 54 7.45 -2.59 -6.42
C GLU A 54 7.95 -3.89 -5.78
N ALA A 55 7.10 -4.45 -4.91
CA ALA A 55 7.26 -5.83 -4.44
C ALA A 55 6.73 -6.78 -5.53
N SER A 56 7.49 -7.83 -5.81
CA SER A 56 7.07 -8.86 -6.77
C SER A 56 5.96 -9.75 -6.18
N GLU A 57 5.19 -10.43 -7.05
CA GLU A 57 4.13 -11.36 -6.62
C GLU A 57 4.69 -12.50 -5.75
N ALA A 58 5.93 -12.95 -6.02
CA ALA A 58 6.63 -13.93 -5.20
C ALA A 58 6.98 -13.39 -3.80
N GLU A 59 7.45 -12.14 -3.69
CA GLU A 59 7.75 -11.50 -2.40
C GLU A 59 6.48 -11.29 -1.57
N LEU A 60 5.39 -10.84 -2.20
CA LEU A 60 4.08 -10.72 -1.55
C LEU A 60 3.56 -12.10 -1.08
N GLY A 61 3.79 -13.15 -1.88
CA GLY A 61 3.43 -14.53 -1.58
C GLY A 61 4.15 -15.17 -0.39
N LEU A 62 5.20 -14.53 0.15
CA LEU A 62 5.89 -15.00 1.36
C LEU A 62 5.04 -14.84 2.63
N VAL A 63 4.16 -13.84 2.66
CA VAL A 63 3.32 -13.49 3.83
C VAL A 63 1.83 -13.53 3.52
N HIS A 64 1.46 -13.39 2.25
CA HIS A 64 0.09 -13.47 1.81
C HIS A 64 -0.16 -14.74 1.01
N ARG A 65 -1.41 -15.24 1.08
CA ARG A 65 -1.84 -16.29 0.16
C ARG A 65 -1.96 -15.70 -1.24
N VAL A 66 -1.18 -16.23 -2.17
CA VAL A 66 -1.35 -15.93 -3.60
C VAL A 66 -2.72 -16.49 -4.02
N PRO A 67 -3.56 -15.73 -4.73
CA PRO A 67 -4.78 -16.26 -5.29
C PRO A 67 -4.40 -17.35 -6.31
N SER A 68 -4.46 -18.62 -5.90
CA SER A 68 -4.42 -19.74 -6.82
C SER A 68 -5.69 -19.68 -7.67
N THR A 69 -5.57 -19.80 -9.00
CA THR A 69 -6.72 -20.08 -9.85
C THR A 69 -7.49 -21.25 -9.26
N VAL A 70 -8.69 -21.01 -8.74
CA VAL A 70 -9.55 -22.07 -8.21
C VAL A 70 -10.10 -22.83 -9.41
N PRO A 71 -9.79 -24.12 -9.60
CA PRO A 71 -10.36 -24.88 -10.71
C PRO A 71 -11.88 -24.96 -10.52
N GLY A 72 -12.66 -24.38 -11.45
CA GLY A 72 -14.13 -24.50 -11.47
C GLY A 72 -14.94 -23.26 -11.09
N TRP A 73 -14.35 -22.09 -10.88
CA TRP A 73 -15.12 -20.84 -10.71
C TRP A 73 -15.43 -20.22 -12.09
N PRO A 74 -16.72 -19.94 -12.42
CA PRO A 74 -17.15 -19.66 -13.80
C PRO A 74 -16.84 -18.25 -14.32
N TRP A 75 -16.08 -17.45 -13.58
CA TRP A 75 -15.65 -16.13 -14.01
C TRP A 75 -14.18 -15.97 -13.67
N GLY A 76 -13.33 -15.81 -14.69
CA GLY A 76 -11.89 -15.58 -14.61
C GLY A 76 -11.52 -14.24 -13.97
N LEU A 77 -12.11 -13.93 -12.82
CA LEU A 77 -11.76 -12.79 -11.99
C LEU A 77 -10.58 -13.23 -11.13
N ARG A 78 -9.38 -12.84 -11.55
CA ARG A 78 -8.23 -12.76 -10.64
C ARG A 78 -8.72 -11.93 -9.44
N CYS A 79 -8.71 -12.50 -8.24
CA CYS A 79 -8.66 -11.70 -7.02
C CYS A 79 -7.29 -11.00 -7.02
N SER A 80 -7.15 -9.96 -7.85
CA SER A 80 -6.01 -9.08 -7.74
C SER A 80 -6.17 -8.34 -6.41
N TRP A 81 -5.05 -8.17 -5.72
CA TRP A 81 -4.88 -7.29 -4.55
C TRP A 81 -5.36 -5.85 -4.77
N TRP A 82 -5.83 -5.53 -5.98
CA TRP A 82 -6.20 -4.21 -6.49
C TRP A 82 -7.69 -4.09 -6.86
N MET A 83 -8.56 -5.01 -6.44
CA MET A 83 -10.01 -4.75 -6.55
C MET A 83 -10.52 -3.99 -5.33
N PRO A 84 -11.27 -2.90 -5.52
CA PRO A 84 -11.94 -2.24 -4.41
C PRO A 84 -12.90 -3.23 -3.77
N CYS A 85 -12.87 -3.35 -2.45
CA CYS A 85 -13.81 -4.14 -1.64
C CYS A 85 -15.26 -3.65 -1.87
N ARG A 86 -15.86 -3.98 -3.01
CA ARG A 86 -17.30 -3.91 -3.22
C ARG A 86 -17.89 -5.26 -2.82
N GLY A 87 -18.10 -5.43 -1.52
CA GLY A 87 -19.23 -6.17 -0.96
C GLY A 87 -19.43 -7.66 -1.30
N LEU A 88 -18.43 -8.39 -1.84
CA LEU A 88 -18.59 -9.81 -2.18
C LEU A 88 -17.68 -10.78 -1.40
N CYS A 89 -16.87 -10.29 -0.45
CA CYS A 89 -16.17 -11.14 0.52
C CYS A 89 -16.97 -11.29 1.81
N THR A 90 -18.27 -11.58 1.71
CA THR A 90 -19.09 -11.98 2.88
C THR A 90 -19.29 -13.48 2.87
N THR A 91 -18.21 -14.24 3.05
CA THR A 91 -18.27 -15.57 3.70
C THR A 91 -16.86 -16.03 4.08
N GLY A 92 -16.59 -15.99 5.39
CA GLY A 92 -15.73 -16.98 6.05
C GLY A 92 -14.23 -16.70 6.12
N SER A 93 -13.81 -15.95 7.13
CA SER A 93 -13.09 -16.48 8.32
C SER A 93 -12.22 -15.40 8.96
N PRO A 94 -12.09 -15.40 10.30
CA PRO A 94 -11.47 -14.29 11.03
C PRO A 94 -9.95 -14.48 11.12
N TRP A 95 -9.22 -14.12 10.07
CA TRP A 95 -7.79 -13.77 10.14
C TRP A 95 -7.46 -12.81 9.01
#